data_AF-A0A644XFJ8-F1
#
_entry.id   AF-A0A644XFJ8-F1
#
_cell.length_a   1.000
_cell.length_b   1.000
_cell.length_c   1.000
_cell.angle_alpha   90.00
_cell.angle_beta   90.00
_cell.angle_gamma   90.00
#
_symmetry.space_group_name_H-M   'P 1'
#
loop_
_entity.id
_entity.type
_entity.pdbx_description
1 polymer ?
#
loop_
_entity_poly.entity_id
_entity_poly.type
_entity_poly.pdbx_seq_one_letter_code
_entity_poly.pdbx_strand_id
1 'polypeptide(L)'
;MIYNKLYKENGEEPSDKEMFHEMNISLEKLYKIKHALQSSVSIDTPLSEDSDITIKDTIIDSKAHEVAQDELEKEDLKRIIRVALNKLTEKERNIIEKRYYKNFTFEKIGQDMNFTKARAKEIECNAILKLRRDDKFRKKVFDYTSLNEYKKVGVNEFNRTWTSSTEWVVLKRENIRSQSQ
;
A
#
# COMPACT_ATOMS: atom_id res chain seq x y z
N MET A 1 9.86 -34.65 -26.66
CA MET A 1 10.61 -35.84 -27.11
C MET A 1 11.25 -36.61 -25.96
N ILE A 2 11.96 -35.97 -25.02
CA ILE A 2 12.62 -36.66 -23.89
C ILE A 2 11.62 -37.23 -22.85
N TYR A 3 10.56 -36.49 -22.52
CA TYR A 3 9.49 -36.98 -21.62
C TYR A 3 8.88 -38.32 -22.08
N ASN A 4 8.44 -38.37 -23.35
CA ASN A 4 7.85 -39.58 -23.94
C ASN A 4 8.85 -40.75 -24.06
N LYS A 5 10.15 -40.47 -24.11
CA LYS A 5 11.20 -41.50 -24.12
C LYS A 5 11.31 -42.15 -22.74
N LEU A 6 11.51 -41.33 -21.69
CA LEU A 6 11.60 -41.80 -20.31
C LEU A 6 10.31 -42.52 -19.86
N TYR A 7 9.14 -41.99 -20.23
CA TYR A 7 7.86 -42.62 -19.94
C TYR A 7 7.71 -44.01 -20.59
N LYS A 8 8.19 -44.18 -21.83
CA LYS A 8 8.15 -45.48 -22.52
C LYS A 8 9.16 -46.49 -21.98
N GLU A 9 10.30 -46.01 -21.48
CA GLU A 9 11.37 -46.85 -20.93
C GLU A 9 11.03 -47.32 -19.50
N ASN A 10 10.47 -46.44 -18.67
CA ASN A 10 10.21 -46.73 -17.25
C ASN A 10 8.76 -47.13 -16.95
N GLY A 11 7.81 -46.88 -17.87
CA GLY A 11 6.38 -47.18 -17.69
C GLY A 11 5.65 -46.26 -16.70
N GLU A 12 6.36 -45.31 -16.08
CA GLU A 12 5.84 -44.33 -15.12
C GLU A 12 6.19 -42.90 -15.55
N GLU A 13 5.51 -41.91 -14.97
CA GLU A 13 5.80 -40.51 -15.23
C GLU A 13 7.22 -40.14 -14.74
N PRO A 14 8.09 -39.61 -15.62
CA PRO A 14 9.47 -39.30 -15.25
C PRO A 14 9.54 -38.19 -14.22
N SER A 15 10.37 -38.39 -13.19
CA SER A 15 10.55 -37.41 -12.12
C SER A 15 11.27 -36.16 -12.62
N ASP A 16 11.05 -35.01 -11.97
CA ASP A 16 11.75 -33.75 -12.26
C ASP A 16 13.27 -33.92 -12.20
N LYS A 17 13.74 -34.80 -11.30
CA LYS A 17 15.17 -35.13 -11.16
C LYS A 17 15.73 -35.81 -12.40
N GLU A 18 15.01 -36.77 -12.95
CA GLU A 18 15.41 -37.53 -14.13
C GLU A 18 15.32 -36.64 -15.38
N MET A 19 14.29 -35.80 -15.47
CA MET A 19 14.11 -34.86 -16.56
C MET A 19 15.24 -33.84 -16.66
N PHE A 20 15.67 -33.20 -15.56
CA PHE A 20 16.73 -32.19 -15.66
C PHE A 20 18.08 -32.82 -16.00
N HIS A 21 18.35 -34.03 -15.50
CA HIS A 21 19.56 -34.79 -15.80
C HIS A 21 19.62 -35.19 -17.28
N GLU A 22 18.55 -35.77 -17.82
CA GLU A 22 18.49 -36.21 -19.23
C GLU A 22 18.43 -35.02 -20.20
N MET A 23 17.82 -33.90 -19.80
CA MET A 23 17.79 -32.66 -20.59
C MET A 23 19.07 -31.82 -20.46
N ASN A 24 19.96 -32.16 -19.53
CA ASN A 24 21.17 -31.39 -19.20
C ASN A 24 20.88 -29.88 -18.95
N ILE A 25 19.81 -29.60 -18.21
CA ILE A 25 19.41 -28.24 -17.82
C ILE A 25 19.34 -28.11 -16.30
N SER A 26 19.43 -26.87 -15.79
CA SER A 26 19.21 -26.63 -14.37
C SER A 26 17.76 -26.89 -13.96
N LEU A 27 17.55 -27.29 -12.70
CA LEU A 27 16.23 -27.50 -12.11
C LEU A 27 15.33 -26.26 -12.27
N GLU A 28 15.89 -25.06 -12.08
CA GLU A 28 15.18 -23.79 -12.30
C GLU A 28 14.69 -23.62 -13.75
N LYS A 29 15.50 -24.04 -14.72
CA LYS A 29 15.15 -23.95 -16.14
C LYS A 29 14.07 -24.98 -16.49
N LEU A 30 14.12 -26.17 -15.89
CA LEU A 30 13.07 -27.17 -16.02
C LEU A 30 11.73 -26.64 -15.47
N TYR A 31 11.72 -26.01 -14.29
CA TYR A 31 10.51 -25.40 -13.73
C TYR A 31 9.95 -24.29 -14.61
N LYS A 32 10.80 -23.41 -15.16
CA LYS A 32 10.36 -22.36 -16.10
C LYS A 32 9.72 -22.95 -17.35
N ILE A 33 10.30 -24.04 -17.89
CA ILE A 33 9.76 -24.71 -19.07
C ILE A 33 8.43 -25.39 -18.73
N LYS A 34 8.32 -26.10 -17.59
CA LYS A 34 7.05 -26.70 -17.13
C LYS A 34 5.96 -25.65 -16.91
N HIS A 35 6.31 -24.53 -16.28
CA HIS A 35 5.38 -23.42 -16.07
C HIS A 35 4.99 -22.73 -17.39
N ALA A 36 5.88 -22.67 -18.37
CA ALA A 36 5.56 -22.15 -19.71
C ALA A 36 4.69 -23.12 -20.53
N LEU A 37 4.78 -24.43 -20.24
CA LEU A 37 3.98 -25.49 -20.87
C LEU A 37 2.60 -25.67 -20.21
N GLN A 38 2.40 -25.17 -18.99
CA GLN A 38 1.06 -25.04 -18.41
C GLN A 38 0.27 -24.07 -19.30
N SER A 39 -0.57 -24.63 -20.16
CA SER A 39 -1.48 -23.88 -21.01
C SER A 39 -2.32 -22.95 -20.13
N SER A 40 -2.40 -21.68 -20.49
CA SER A 40 -3.32 -20.74 -19.84
C SER A 40 -4.73 -21.33 -19.87
N VAL A 41 -5.27 -21.69 -18.71
CA VAL A 41 -6.66 -22.11 -18.60
C VAL A 41 -7.53 -20.87 -18.78
N SER A 42 -8.64 -21.01 -19.52
CA SER A 42 -9.57 -19.90 -19.66
C SER A 42 -10.15 -19.54 -18.30
N ILE A 43 -10.15 -18.25 -17.97
CA ILE A 43 -10.72 -17.72 -16.72
C ILE A 43 -12.25 -17.94 -16.68
N ASP A 44 -12.89 -18.05 -17.83
CA ASP A 44 -14.32 -18.34 -17.95
C ASP A 44 -14.64 -19.85 -17.92
N THR A 45 -13.65 -20.71 -17.66
CA THR A 45 -13.89 -22.16 -17.51
C THR A 45 -14.71 -22.38 -16.22
N PRO A 46 -15.79 -23.18 -16.26
CA PRO A 46 -16.52 -23.56 -15.06
C PRO A 46 -15.60 -24.38 -14.14
N LEU A 47 -15.73 -24.19 -12.83
CA LEU A 47 -14.91 -24.87 -11.83
C LEU A 47 -15.26 -26.37 -11.72
N SER A 48 -16.51 -26.73 -12.04
CA SER A 48 -17.03 -28.10 -12.11
C SER A 48 -18.18 -28.18 -13.12
N GLU A 49 -18.46 -29.37 -13.66
CA GLU A 49 -19.46 -29.58 -14.72
C GLU A 49 -20.89 -29.18 -14.31
N ASP A 50 -21.21 -29.23 -13.02
CA ASP A 50 -22.53 -28.88 -12.47
C ASP A 50 -22.58 -27.49 -11.79
N SER A 51 -21.48 -26.73 -11.80
CA SER A 51 -21.42 -25.43 -11.10
C SER A 51 -21.43 -24.27 -12.09
N ASP A 52 -22.32 -23.30 -11.87
CA ASP A 52 -22.31 -22.01 -12.58
C ASP A 52 -21.11 -21.12 -12.20
N ILE A 53 -20.29 -21.55 -11.25
CA ILE A 53 -19.13 -20.81 -10.74
C ILE A 53 -17.97 -21.00 -11.71
N THR A 54 -17.47 -19.90 -12.27
CA THR A 54 -16.30 -19.90 -13.13
C THR A 54 -15.01 -19.67 -12.33
N ILE A 55 -13.86 -20.02 -12.90
CA ILE A 55 -12.54 -19.74 -12.30
C ILE A 55 -12.42 -18.23 -11.98
N LYS A 56 -13.00 -17.37 -12.83
CA LYS A 56 -13.09 -15.92 -12.62
C LYS A 56 -13.68 -15.53 -11.27
N ASP A 57 -14.75 -16.21 -10.85
CA ASP A 57 -15.49 -15.87 -9.64
C ASP A 57 -14.74 -16.26 -8.37
N THR A 58 -13.75 -17.15 -8.49
CA THR A 58 -12.88 -17.56 -7.39
C THR A 58 -11.67 -16.64 -7.21
N ILE A 59 -11.28 -15.92 -8.27
CA ILE A 59 -10.14 -15.01 -8.25
C ILE A 59 -10.63 -13.65 -7.73
N ILE A 60 -10.51 -13.47 -6.42
CA ILE A 60 -10.80 -12.20 -5.76
C ILE A 60 -9.70 -11.20 -6.16
N ASP A 61 -10.11 -10.05 -6.70
CA ASP A 61 -9.18 -8.93 -6.88
C ASP A 61 -8.79 -8.39 -5.51
N SER A 62 -7.60 -8.78 -5.05
CA SER A 62 -7.02 -8.34 -3.79
C SER A 62 -6.88 -6.82 -3.70
N LYS A 63 -6.80 -6.11 -4.84
CA LYS A 63 -6.75 -4.64 -4.86
C LYS A 63 -8.13 -4.02 -4.65
N ALA A 64 -9.21 -4.66 -5.12
CA ALA A 64 -10.54 -4.07 -5.07
C ALA A 64 -11.05 -3.86 -3.63
N HIS A 65 -10.77 -4.80 -2.72
CA HIS A 65 -11.23 -4.70 -1.33
C HIS A 65 -10.37 -3.73 -0.49
N GLU A 66 -9.06 -3.70 -0.71
CA GLU A 66 -8.14 -2.75 -0.06
C GLU A 66 -8.49 -1.30 -0.44
N VAL A 67 -8.83 -1.05 -1.71
CA VAL A 67 -9.16 0.29 -2.22
C VAL A 67 -10.42 0.85 -1.57
N ALA A 68 -11.48 0.05 -1.40
CA ALA A 68 -12.74 0.50 -0.85
C ALA A 68 -12.63 0.90 0.64
N GLN A 69 -11.91 0.10 1.44
CA GLN A 69 -11.69 0.41 2.86
C GLN A 69 -10.79 1.64 3.05
N ASP A 70 -9.71 1.74 2.25
CA ASP A 70 -8.80 2.89 2.30
C ASP A 70 -9.49 4.20 1.91
N GLU A 71 -10.40 4.16 0.95
CA GLU A 71 -11.15 5.35 0.52
C GLU A 71 -12.11 5.84 1.61
N LEU A 72 -12.88 4.93 2.22
CA LEU A 72 -13.78 5.25 3.33
C LEU A 72 -13.02 5.87 4.52
N GLU A 73 -11.88 5.29 4.89
CA GLU A 73 -11.06 5.81 5.99
C GLU A 73 -10.48 7.19 5.68
N LYS A 74 -10.04 7.43 4.45
CA LYS A 74 -9.57 8.75 4.01
C LYS A 74 -10.68 9.79 4.07
N GLU A 75 -11.91 9.43 3.68
CA GLU A 75 -13.05 10.32 3.79
C GLU A 75 -13.39 10.67 5.24
N ASP A 76 -13.37 9.67 6.13
CA ASP A 76 -13.57 9.89 7.55
C ASP A 76 -12.49 10.78 8.16
N LEU A 77 -11.22 10.58 7.80
CA LEU A 77 -10.13 11.45 8.24
C LEU A 77 -10.33 12.88 7.75
N LYS A 78 -10.71 13.08 6.48
CA LYS A 78 -11.04 14.41 5.93
C LYS A 78 -12.15 15.08 6.74
N ARG A 79 -13.20 14.33 7.12
CA ARG A 79 -14.30 14.83 7.96
C ARG A 79 -13.79 15.29 9.32
N ILE A 80 -12.95 14.49 9.97
CA ILE A 80 -12.35 14.79 11.28
C ILE A 80 -11.50 16.06 11.21
N ILE A 81 -10.64 16.18 10.19
CA ILE A 81 -9.80 17.37 9.96
C ILE A 81 -10.67 18.61 9.76
N ARG A 82 -11.72 18.55 8.93
CA ARG A 82 -12.65 19.68 8.72
C ARG A 82 -13.30 20.15 10.02
N VAL A 83 -13.77 19.22 10.86
CA VAL A 83 -14.36 19.55 12.15
C VAL A 83 -13.35 20.24 13.07
N ALA A 84 -12.08 19.80 13.07
CA ALA A 84 -11.03 20.41 13.86
C ALA A 84 -10.65 21.80 13.35
N LEU A 85 -10.53 21.98 12.02
CA LEU A 85 -10.30 23.27 11.38
C LEU A 85 -11.42 24.28 11.65
N ASN A 86 -12.66 23.82 11.82
CA ASN A 86 -13.79 24.67 12.17
C ASN A 86 -13.69 25.31 13.56
N LYS A 87 -12.89 24.73 14.46
CA LYS A 87 -12.63 25.29 15.80
C LYS A 87 -11.59 26.41 15.78
N LEU A 88 -10.82 26.51 14.70
CA LEU A 88 -9.86 27.59 14.51
C LEU A 88 -10.57 28.85 14.01
N THR A 89 -9.97 30.00 14.33
CA THR A 89 -10.39 31.27 13.73
C THR A 89 -10.18 31.25 12.22
N GLU A 90 -10.92 32.07 11.47
CA GLU A 90 -10.81 32.13 10.01
C GLU A 90 -9.37 32.42 9.54
N LYS A 91 -8.65 33.28 10.26
CA LYS A 91 -7.24 33.60 9.98
C LYS A 91 -6.33 32.38 10.17
N GLU A 92 -6.48 31.67 11.28
CA GLU A 92 -5.71 30.45 11.57
C GLU A 92 -6.00 29.35 10.55
N ARG A 93 -7.28 29.12 10.24
CA ARG A 93 -7.70 28.14 9.25
C ARG A 93 -7.11 28.43 7.87
N ASN A 94 -7.20 29.67 7.40
CA ASN A 94 -6.65 30.09 6.11
C ASN A 94 -5.14 29.85 6.01
N ILE A 95 -4.40 30.12 7.09
CA ILE A 95 -2.94 29.88 7.11
C ILE A 95 -2.65 28.37 7.04
N ILE A 96 -3.34 27.56 7.85
CA ILE A 96 -3.18 26.10 7.83
C ILE A 96 -3.55 25.52 6.46
N GLU A 97 -4.67 25.94 5.87
CA GLU A 97 -5.09 25.49 4.55
C GLU A 97 -4.08 25.87 3.46
N LYS A 98 -3.64 27.12 3.41
CA LYS A 98 -2.63 27.57 2.44
C LYS A 98 -1.31 26.83 2.62
N ARG A 99 -0.91 26.54 3.87
CA ARG A 99 0.35 25.87 4.17
C ARG A 99 0.33 24.40 3.80
N TYR A 100 -0.71 23.65 4.17
CA TYR A 100 -0.72 22.20 4.05
C TYR A 100 -1.51 21.67 2.84
N TYR A 101 -2.53 22.39 2.35
CA TYR A 101 -3.25 21.99 1.13
C TYR A 101 -2.64 22.61 -0.13
N LYS A 102 -2.22 23.87 -0.07
CA LYS A 102 -1.63 24.59 -1.23
C LYS A 102 -0.10 24.62 -1.22
N ASN A 103 0.55 24.11 -0.17
CA ASN A 103 2.01 24.10 -0.02
C ASN A 103 2.67 25.48 -0.15
N PHE A 104 1.99 26.55 0.28
CA PHE A 104 2.56 27.90 0.20
C PHE A 104 3.67 28.11 1.25
N THR A 105 4.67 28.91 0.90
CA THR A 105 5.70 29.38 1.84
C THR A 105 5.13 30.45 2.77
N PHE A 106 5.72 30.62 3.96
CA PHE A 106 5.29 31.68 4.89
C PHE A 106 5.42 33.09 4.29
N GLU A 107 6.35 33.29 3.35
CA GLU A 107 6.49 34.54 2.61
C GLU A 107 5.28 34.78 1.71
N LYS A 108 4.87 33.77 0.94
CA LYS A 108 3.69 33.85 0.07
C LYS A 108 2.40 34.02 0.87
N ILE A 109 2.26 33.31 1.99
CA ILE A 109 1.11 33.44 2.90
C ILE A 109 1.09 34.84 3.52
N GLY A 110 2.25 35.36 3.93
CA GLY A 110 2.39 36.71 4.46
C GLY A 110 1.97 37.77 3.46
N GLN A 111 2.46 37.69 2.22
CA GLN A 111 2.07 38.60 1.14
C GLN A 111 0.56 38.57 0.86
N ASP A 112 -0.02 37.37 0.74
CA ASP A 112 -1.43 37.18 0.42
C ASP A 112 -2.39 37.64 1.54
N MET A 113 -1.91 37.66 2.79
CA MET A 113 -2.71 38.05 3.97
C MET A 113 -2.26 39.37 4.61
N ASN A 114 -1.36 40.12 3.95
CA ASN A 114 -0.77 41.37 4.44
C ASN A 114 -0.11 41.24 5.83
N PHE A 115 0.63 40.16 6.05
CA PHE A 115 1.40 39.90 7.26
C PHE A 115 2.89 39.72 6.97
N THR A 116 3.72 39.93 7.99
CA THR A 116 5.12 39.52 7.94
C THR A 116 5.23 38.00 8.01
N LYS A 117 6.33 37.45 7.46
CA LYS A 117 6.67 36.02 7.54
C LYS A 117 6.65 35.50 8.99
N ALA A 118 7.20 36.28 9.92
CA ALA A 118 7.22 35.93 11.34
C ALA A 118 5.80 35.83 11.94
N ARG A 119 4.92 36.76 11.58
CA ARG A 119 3.53 36.75 12.03
C ARG A 119 2.76 35.54 11.49
N ALA A 120 2.97 35.17 10.22
CA ALA A 120 2.37 33.97 9.65
C ALA A 120 2.79 32.69 10.41
N LYS A 121 4.08 32.58 10.76
CA LYS A 121 4.62 31.46 11.56
C LYS A 121 4.04 31.42 12.96
N GLU A 122 3.90 32.57 13.62
CA GLU A 122 3.31 32.66 14.96
C GLU A 122 1.86 32.18 14.96
N ILE A 123 1.04 32.64 14.00
CA ILE A 123 -0.36 32.22 13.89
C ILE A 123 -0.46 30.72 13.59
N GLU A 124 0.40 30.18 12.72
CA GLU A 124 0.46 28.74 12.46
C GLU A 124 0.78 27.95 13.74
N CYS A 125 1.81 28.35 14.50
CA CYS A 125 2.16 27.71 15.76
C CYS A 125 0.99 27.71 16.74
N ASN A 126 0.30 28.85 16.90
CA ASN A 126 -0.87 28.96 17.77
C ASN A 126 -2.03 28.07 17.31
N ALA A 127 -2.28 28.00 16.00
CA ALA A 127 -3.29 27.12 15.42
C ALA A 127 -2.98 25.64 15.69
N ILE A 128 -1.74 25.21 15.44
CA ILE A 128 -1.30 23.83 15.70
C ILE A 128 -1.41 23.49 17.20
N LEU A 129 -1.03 24.41 18.08
CA LEU A 129 -1.16 24.21 19.53
C LEU A 129 -2.63 24.04 19.94
N LYS A 130 -3.55 24.82 19.39
CA LYS A 130 -5.00 24.65 19.62
C LYS A 130 -5.50 23.29 19.16
N LEU A 131 -5.12 22.86 17.95
CA LEU A 131 -5.48 21.53 17.43
C LEU A 131 -4.92 20.40 18.30
N ARG A 132 -3.69 20.53 18.79
CA ARG A 132 -3.04 19.52 19.66
C ARG A 132 -3.69 19.40 21.04
N ARG A 133 -4.29 20.48 21.55
CA ARG A 133 -5.01 20.50 22.84
C ARG A 133 -6.41 19.89 22.76
N ASP A 134 -6.93 19.69 21.55
CA ASP A 134 -8.20 19.00 21.36
C ASP A 134 -8.00 17.48 21.46
N ASP A 135 -8.26 16.92 22.63
CA ASP A 135 -8.09 15.49 22.91
C ASP A 135 -8.88 14.60 21.94
N LYS A 136 -10.05 15.05 21.48
CA LYS A 136 -10.87 14.29 20.52
C LYS A 136 -10.19 14.22 19.16
N PHE A 137 -9.63 15.34 18.70
CA PHE A 137 -8.87 15.38 17.46
C PHE A 137 -7.58 14.56 17.58
N ARG A 138 -6.82 14.76 18.67
CA ARG A 138 -5.57 14.03 18.93
C ARG A 138 -5.78 12.53 18.95
N LYS A 139 -6.80 12.04 19.67
CA LYS A 139 -7.10 10.61 19.76
C LYS A 139 -7.45 10.04 18.38
N LYS A 140 -8.33 10.68 17.63
CA LYS A 140 -8.72 10.19 16.29
C LYS A 140 -7.57 10.18 15.29
N VAL A 141 -6.71 11.20 15.32
CA VAL A 141 -5.50 11.23 14.49
C VAL A 141 -4.54 10.12 14.91
N PHE A 142 -4.36 9.91 16.21
CA PHE A 142 -3.54 8.82 16.74
C PHE A 142 -4.06 7.45 16.28
N ASP A 143 -5.36 7.20 16.46
CA ASP A 143 -6.02 5.95 16.02
C ASP A 143 -5.77 5.72 14.53
N TYR A 144 -5.93 6.73 13.68
CA TYR A 144 -5.62 6.62 12.24
C TYR A 144 -4.14 6.32 11.97
N THR A 145 -3.22 7.03 12.63
CA THR A 145 -1.78 6.81 12.42
C THR A 145 -1.33 5.43 12.87
N SER A 146 -1.81 4.97 14.02
CA SER A 146 -1.46 3.65 14.57
C SER A 146 -2.07 2.54 13.72
N LEU A 147 -3.34 2.64 13.32
CA LEU A 147 -3.96 1.64 12.44
C LEU A 147 -3.26 1.56 11.07
N ASN A 148 -2.82 2.70 10.52
CA ASN A 148 -2.12 2.73 9.24
C ASN A 148 -0.69 2.15 9.32
N GLU A 149 -0.06 2.15 10.51
CA GLU A 149 1.20 1.43 10.74
C GLU A 149 1.01 -0.10 10.70
N TYR A 150 -0.19 -0.59 11.05
CA TYR A 150 -0.53 -2.02 10.95
C TYR A 150 -1.11 -2.43 9.59
N LYS A 151 -1.57 -1.50 8.75
CA LYS A 151 -2.03 -1.87 7.38
C LYS A 151 -0.94 -2.37 6.45
N LYS A 152 0.33 -2.02 6.72
CA LYS A 152 1.49 -2.51 5.96
C LYS A 152 2.16 -3.73 6.60
N VAL A 153 1.43 -4.46 7.43
CA VAL A 153 1.96 -5.64 8.12
C VAL A 153 1.09 -6.84 7.82
N GLY A 154 1.72 -7.95 7.48
CA GLY A 154 1.03 -9.19 7.16
C GLY A 154 1.79 -10.03 6.16
N VAL A 155 1.45 -11.33 6.13
CA VAL A 155 2.06 -12.31 5.23
C VAL A 155 1.89 -11.90 3.76
N ASN A 156 0.75 -11.30 3.41
CA ASN A 156 0.47 -10.89 2.03
C ASN A 156 1.37 -9.74 1.55
N GLU A 157 1.58 -8.70 2.38
CA GLU A 157 2.45 -7.57 2.03
C GLU A 157 3.92 -7.99 2.05
N PHE A 158 4.32 -8.88 2.96
CA PHE A 158 5.66 -9.49 2.97
C PHE A 158 5.91 -10.29 1.69
N ASN A 159 4.96 -11.13 1.25
CA ASN A 159 5.08 -11.89 0.01
C ASN A 159 5.19 -10.97 -1.24
N ARG A 160 4.61 -9.76 -1.19
CA ARG A 160 4.64 -8.80 -2.30
C ARG A 160 5.89 -7.91 -2.30
N THR A 161 6.34 -7.48 -1.13
CA THR A 161 7.38 -6.45 -0.99
C THR A 161 8.70 -6.96 -0.43
N TRP A 162 8.71 -8.19 0.10
CA TRP A 162 9.83 -8.79 0.84
C TRP A 162 10.33 -7.93 2.01
N THR A 163 9.48 -7.04 2.52
CA THR A 163 9.80 -6.16 3.64
C THR A 163 8.85 -6.43 4.80
N SER A 164 9.42 -6.76 5.95
CA SER A 164 8.66 -6.92 7.18
C SER A 164 8.18 -5.57 7.73
N SER A 165 7.17 -5.61 8.60
CA SER A 165 6.69 -4.43 9.35
C SER A 165 7.83 -3.65 10.02
N THR A 166 8.75 -4.40 10.64
CA THR A 166 9.92 -3.87 11.34
C THR A 166 10.93 -3.22 10.40
N GLU A 167 11.18 -3.82 9.23
CA GLU A 167 12.06 -3.23 8.20
C GLU A 167 11.46 -1.97 7.59
N TRP A 168 10.14 -1.93 7.37
CA TRP A 168 9.45 -0.73 6.88
C TRP A 168 9.62 0.46 7.82
N VAL A 169 9.51 0.25 9.13
CA VAL A 169 9.70 1.32 10.14
C VAL A 169 11.15 1.82 10.12
N VAL A 170 12.12 0.93 9.97
CA VAL A 170 13.55 1.29 9.85
C VAL A 170 13.79 2.12 8.59
N LEU A 171 13.36 1.65 7.43
CA LEU A 171 13.51 2.35 6.14
C LEU A 171 12.86 3.74 6.16
N LYS A 172 11.67 3.86 6.76
CA LYS A 172 10.98 5.15 6.88
C LYS A 172 11.75 6.11 7.78
N ARG A 173 12.33 5.63 8.89
CA ARG A 173 13.18 6.43 9.79
C ARG A 173 14.46 6.88 9.11
N GLU A 174 15.08 6.02 8.32
CA GLU A 174 16.29 6.37 7.55
C GLU A 174 15.98 7.43 6.49
N ASN A 175 14.89 7.26 5.73
CA ASN A 175 14.51 8.24 4.71
C ASN A 175 14.18 9.63 5.32
N ILE A 176 13.54 9.66 6.49
CA ILE A 176 13.31 10.91 7.25
C ILE A 176 14.65 11.55 7.69
N ARG A 177 15.63 10.75 8.11
CA ARG A 177 16.98 11.24 8.46
C ARG A 177 17.71 11.79 7.24
N SER A 178 17.61 11.12 6.10
CA SER A 178 18.22 11.54 4.82
C SER A 178 17.61 12.83 4.26
N GLN A 179 16.34 13.13 4.54
CA GLN A 179 15.68 14.38 4.13
C GLN A 179 15.91 15.55 5.09
N SER A 180 16.49 15.30 6.27
CA SER A 180 16.75 16.32 7.30
C SER A 180 18.22 16.81 7.31
N GLN A 181 19.05 16.29 6.40
CA GLN A 181 20.41 16.73 6.10
C GLN A 181 20.41 17.49 4.77
#